data_AF-A0AAV2EQW4-F1
#
_entry.id   AF-A0AAV2EQW4-F1
#
_cell.length_a   1.000
_cell.length_b   1.000
_cell.length_c   1.000
_cell.angle_alpha   90.00
_cell.angle_beta   90.00
_cell.angle_gamma   90.00
#
_symmetry.space_group_name_H-M   'P 1'
#
loop_
_entity.id
_entity.type
_entity.pdbx_description
1 polymer ?
#
loop_
_entity_poly.entity_id
_entity_poly.type
_entity_poly.pdbx_seq_one_letter_code
_entity_poly.pdbx_strand_id
1 'polypeptide(L)'
;MELVEEAWKSTVEGSPLVCVCKKVKILKGLLKKLNKDVYSDLSERVRLKSAELMEAQAEALKNPSPSTFEVEIRLAREAKELREAEESFFGQKSREVWLKEGDSNTPYFHKSVKSRQKRNMIRSLLDDTGTRVTDTMECL
;
A
#
# COMPACT_ATOMS: atom_id res chain seq x y z
N MET A 1 6.35 -13.17 12.71
CA MET A 1 5.73 -14.44 12.26
C MET A 1 4.65 -14.96 13.23
N GLU A 2 4.65 -14.50 14.48
CA GLU A 2 3.68 -14.85 15.53
C GLU A 2 2.19 -14.79 15.11
N LEU A 3 1.77 -13.73 14.42
CA LEU A 3 0.37 -13.53 14.02
C LEU A 3 -0.16 -14.66 13.11
N VAL A 4 0.71 -15.21 12.27
CA VAL A 4 0.39 -16.32 11.35
C VAL A 4 0.32 -17.62 12.14
N GLU A 5 1.26 -17.85 13.05
CA GLU A 5 1.25 -19.03 13.93
C GLU A 5 0.03 -19.07 14.83
N GLU A 6 -0.36 -17.94 15.41
CA GLU A 6 -1.54 -17.84 16.27
C GLU A 6 -2.83 -18.11 15.49
N ALA A 7 -2.94 -17.54 14.28
CA ALA A 7 -4.03 -17.88 13.36
C ALA A 7 -4.03 -19.36 12.97
N TRP A 8 -2.86 -19.98 12.80
CA TRP A 8 -2.74 -21.39 12.40
C TRP A 8 -2.95 -22.38 13.55
N LYS A 9 -2.75 -21.97 14.80
CA LYS A 9 -3.05 -22.76 16.00
C LYS A 9 -4.54 -22.77 16.36
N SER A 10 -5.33 -21.85 15.81
CA SER A 10 -6.78 -21.79 16.07
C SER A 10 -7.50 -23.09 15.66
N THR A 11 -8.30 -23.65 16.58
CA THR A 11 -9.09 -24.86 16.34
C THR A 11 -10.32 -24.50 15.51
N VAL A 12 -10.47 -25.13 14.34
CA VAL A 12 -11.60 -24.90 13.44
C VAL A 12 -12.16 -26.24 13.00
N GLU A 13 -13.48 -26.35 13.06
CA GLU A 13 -14.20 -27.58 12.69
C GLU A 13 -14.57 -27.59 11.20
N GLY A 14 -14.56 -28.78 10.60
CA GLY A 14 -14.97 -29.02 9.23
C GLY A 14 -14.04 -30.01 8.50
N SER A 15 -14.29 -30.19 7.21
CA SER A 15 -13.34 -30.92 6.35
C SER A 15 -12.00 -30.17 6.25
N PRO A 16 -10.90 -30.84 5.89
CA PRO A 16 -9.58 -30.20 5.82
C PRO A 16 -9.56 -28.90 5.00
N LEU A 17 -10.27 -28.86 3.86
CA LEU A 17 -10.40 -27.66 3.03
C LEU A 17 -11.18 -26.54 3.73
N VAL A 18 -12.25 -26.89 4.46
CA VAL A 18 -13.03 -25.91 5.25
C VAL A 18 -12.18 -25.32 6.38
N CYS A 19 -11.37 -26.14 7.04
CA CYS A 19 -10.46 -25.69 8.09
C CYS A 19 -9.42 -24.69 7.56
N VAL A 20 -8.79 -24.98 6.41
CA VAL A 20 -7.85 -24.05 5.76
C VAL A 20 -8.55 -22.74 5.40
N CYS A 21 -9.71 -22.80 4.74
CA CYS A 21 -10.48 -21.61 4.38
C CYS A 21 -10.84 -20.74 5.60
N LYS A 22 -11.23 -21.35 6.72
CA LYS A 22 -11.53 -20.64 7.97
C LYS A 22 -10.28 -19.99 8.57
N LYS A 23 -9.16 -20.69 8.65
CA LYS A 23 -7.87 -20.13 9.13
C LYS A 23 -7.41 -18.95 8.28
N VAL A 24 -7.53 -19.04 6.95
CA VAL A 24 -7.20 -17.94 6.03
C VAL A 24 -8.12 -16.73 6.26
N LYS A 25 -9.42 -16.94 6.52
CA LYS A 25 -10.35 -15.85 6.84
C LYS A 25 -9.99 -15.16 8.16
N ILE A 26 -9.60 -15.92 9.19
CA ILE A 26 -9.13 -15.39 10.47
C ILE A 26 -7.87 -14.54 10.25
N LEU A 27 -6.87 -15.11 9.56
CA LEU A 27 -5.63 -14.43 9.25
C LEU A 27 -5.87 -13.14 8.46
N LYS A 28 -6.78 -13.14 7.49
CA LYS A 28 -7.18 -11.94 6.74
C LYS A 28 -7.69 -10.82 7.66
N GLY A 29 -8.49 -11.16 8.67
CA GLY A 29 -8.98 -10.18 9.65
C GLY A 29 -7.85 -9.58 10.49
N LEU A 30 -6.96 -10.44 10.99
CA LEU A 30 -5.79 -10.02 11.77
C LEU A 30 -4.84 -9.14 10.95
N LEU A 31 -4.55 -9.52 9.70
CA LEU A 31 -3.72 -8.74 8.80
C LEU A 31 -4.36 -7.39 8.43
N LYS A 32 -5.68 -7.33 8.27
CA LYS A 32 -6.38 -6.05 8.07
C LYS A 32 -6.24 -5.14 9.29
N LYS A 33 -6.36 -5.70 10.49
CA LYS A 33 -6.18 -4.95 11.74
C LYS A 33 -4.74 -4.44 11.86
N LEU A 34 -3.76 -5.31 11.66
CA LEU A 34 -2.34 -4.94 11.64
C LEU A 34 -2.07 -3.83 10.62
N ASN A 35 -2.63 -3.96 9.42
CA ASN A 35 -2.48 -2.93 8.39
C ASN A 35 -3.07 -1.59 8.81
N LYS A 36 -4.23 -1.61 9.48
CA LYS A 36 -4.83 -0.39 10.04
C LYS A 36 -3.92 0.18 11.14
N ASP A 37 -3.60 -0.60 12.16
CA ASP A 37 -2.86 -0.13 13.33
C ASP A 37 -1.46 0.39 12.97
N VAL A 38 -0.77 -0.28 12.04
CA VAL A 38 0.62 0.08 11.69
C VAL A 38 0.71 1.03 10.51
N TYR A 39 -0.21 1.00 9.54
CA TYR A 39 -0.04 1.72 8.27
C TYR A 39 -1.14 2.74 7.96
N SER A 40 -2.22 2.83 8.76
CA SER A 40 -3.27 3.84 8.52
C SER A 40 -2.74 5.28 8.59
N ASP A 41 -1.76 5.52 9.46
CA ASP A 41 -1.19 6.84 9.71
C ASP A 41 0.26 6.96 9.23
N LEU A 42 0.70 6.08 8.33
CA LEU A 42 2.08 6.10 7.84
C LEU A 42 2.41 7.40 7.11
N SER A 43 1.57 7.82 6.17
CA SER A 43 1.82 9.05 5.40
C SER A 43 1.79 10.29 6.27
N GLU A 44 0.92 10.33 7.28
CA GLU A 44 0.88 11.43 8.23
C GLU A 44 2.13 11.45 9.12
N ARG A 45 2.60 10.30 9.61
CA ARG A 45 3.87 10.21 10.36
C ARG A 45 5.06 10.64 9.51
N VAL A 46 5.11 10.26 8.23
CA VAL A 46 6.16 10.74 7.29
C VAL A 46 6.07 12.25 7.12
N ARG A 47 4.87 12.81 6.98
CA ARG A 47 4.63 14.25 6.84
C ARG A 47 5.10 15.01 8.09
N LEU A 48 4.66 14.59 9.27
CA LEU A 48 5.02 15.21 10.55
C LEU A 48 6.53 15.14 10.81
N LYS A 49 7.15 13.97 10.61
CA LYS A 49 8.59 13.82 10.80
C LYS A 49 9.41 14.61 9.77
N SER A 50 8.92 14.75 8.53
CA SER A 50 9.55 15.60 7.53
C SER A 50 9.44 17.09 7.87
N ALA A 51 8.33 17.52 8.48
CA ALA A 51 8.18 18.89 8.97
C ALA A 51 9.13 19.17 10.14
N GLU A 52 9.23 18.24 11.11
CA GLU A 52 10.17 18.32 12.23
C GLU A 52 11.63 18.41 11.76
N LEU A 53 12.01 17.62 10.74
CA LEU A 53 13.32 17.71 10.11
C LEU A 53 13.55 19.08 9.47
N MET A 54 12.57 19.63 8.77
CA MET A 54 12.68 20.93 8.11
C MET A 54 12.89 22.06 9.13
N GLU A 55 12.22 21.99 10.28
CA GLU A 55 12.43 22.92 11.39
C GLU A 55 13.84 22.80 11.98
N ALA A 56 14.31 21.57 12.19
CA ALA A 56 15.67 21.33 12.69
C ALA A 56 16.76 21.83 11.72
N GLN A 57 16.54 21.66 10.42
CA GLN A 57 17.42 22.19 9.37
C GLN A 57 17.44 23.73 9.36
N ALA A 58 16.27 24.36 9.50
CA ALA A 58 16.18 25.81 9.60
C ALA A 58 16.91 26.35 10.85
N GLU A 59 16.79 25.65 11.98
CA GLU A 59 17.48 26.01 13.21
C GLU A 59 19.00 25.81 13.10
N ALA A 60 19.47 24.73 12.49
CA ALA A 60 20.90 24.50 12.25
C ALA A 60 21.51 25.55 11.31
N LEU A 61 20.75 26.04 10.33
CA LEU A 61 21.16 27.16 9.46
C LEU A 61 21.22 28.49 10.21
N LYS A 62 20.28 28.71 11.13
CA LYS A 62 20.19 29.96 11.91
C LYS A 62 21.26 30.03 13.01
N ASN A 63 21.48 28.92 13.71
CA ASN A 63 22.37 28.79 14.85
C ASN A 63 23.27 27.55 14.69
N PRO A 64 24.29 27.61 13.80
CA PRO A 64 25.13 26.45 13.52
C PRO A 64 25.96 26.08 14.77
N SER A 65 25.66 24.90 15.32
CA SER A 65 26.37 24.34 16.47
C SER A 65 26.42 22.80 16.38
N PRO A 66 27.37 22.13 17.05
CA PRO A 66 27.41 20.67 17.07
C PRO A 66 26.11 20.03 17.54
N SER A 67 25.44 20.62 18.54
CA SER A 67 24.17 20.10 19.07
C SER A 67 23.00 20.25 18.10
N THR A 68 22.92 21.36 17.35
CA THR A 68 21.88 21.54 16.32
C THR A 68 22.06 20.55 15.17
N PHE A 69 23.30 20.29 14.74
CA PHE A 69 23.59 19.27 13.72
C PHE A 69 23.32 17.85 14.21
N GLU A 70 23.59 17.52 15.48
CA GLU A 70 23.25 16.21 16.05
C GLU A 70 21.74 15.94 16.03
N VAL A 71 20.93 16.96 16.34
CA VAL A 71 19.46 16.88 16.28
C VAL A 71 19.00 16.68 14.83
N GLU A 72 19.57 17.44 13.88
CA GLU A 72 19.27 17.30 12.45
C GLU A 72 19.60 15.88 11.95
N ILE A 73 20.79 15.36 12.24
CA ILE A 73 21.23 14.03 11.80
C ILE A 73 20.29 12.94 12.34
N ARG A 74 19.89 13.04 13.62
CA ARG A 74 18.96 12.08 14.23
C ARG A 74 17.60 12.11 13.52
N LEU A 75 17.03 13.30 13.33
CA LEU A 75 15.74 13.46 12.66
C LEU A 75 15.78 13.05 11.19
N ALA A 76 16.90 13.31 10.51
CA ALA A 76 17.11 12.90 9.12
C ALA A 76 17.09 11.38 8.98
N ARG A 77 17.71 10.66 9.93
CA ARG A 77 17.67 9.20 9.97
C ARG A 77 16.26 8.66 10.21
N GLU A 78 15.55 9.19 11.20
CA GLU A 78 14.18 8.79 11.50
C GLU A 78 13.22 9.06 10.33
N ALA A 79 13.34 10.23 9.70
CA ALA A 79 12.55 10.60 8.53
C ALA A 79 12.83 9.66 7.35
N LYS A 80 14.10 9.29 7.14
CA LYS A 80 14.51 8.35 6.09
C LYS A 80 13.90 6.97 6.32
N GLU A 81 13.99 6.42 7.53
CA GLU A 81 13.40 5.12 7.87
C GLU A 81 11.88 5.08 7.64
N LEU A 82 11.17 6.15 8.00
CA LEU A 82 9.73 6.28 7.73
C LEU A 82 9.40 6.37 6.23
N ARG A 83 10.21 7.10 5.44
CA ARG A 83 10.04 7.19 3.98
C ARG A 83 10.28 5.85 3.29
N GLU A 84 11.31 5.10 3.70
CA GLU A 84 11.56 3.75 3.16
C GLU A 84 10.41 2.79 3.48
N ALA A 85 9.85 2.88 4.69
CA ALA A 85 8.66 2.11 5.06
C ALA A 85 7.43 2.50 4.21
N GLU A 86 7.26 3.79 3.92
CA GLU A 86 6.20 4.31 3.06
C GLU A 86 6.34 3.88 1.61
N GLU A 87 7.55 3.97 1.06
CA GLU A 87 7.87 3.50 -0.28
C GLU A 87 7.58 1.99 -0.40
N SER A 88 8.06 1.18 0.55
CA SER A 88 7.76 -0.25 0.57
C SER A 88 6.25 -0.53 0.69
N PHE A 89 5.53 0.23 1.52
CA PHE A 89 4.08 0.09 1.66
C PHE A 89 3.36 0.39 0.34
N PHE A 90 3.68 1.49 -0.31
CA PHE A 90 3.09 1.85 -1.60
C PHE A 90 3.51 0.89 -2.71
N GLY A 91 4.75 0.41 -2.74
CA GLY A 91 5.21 -0.60 -3.69
C GLY A 91 4.44 -1.93 -3.58
N GLN A 92 4.18 -2.38 -2.35
CA GLN A 92 3.32 -3.55 -2.13
C GLN A 92 1.87 -3.29 -2.57
N LYS A 93 1.33 -2.10 -2.30
CA LYS A 93 -0.06 -1.72 -2.61
C LYS A 93 -0.30 -1.51 -4.10
N SER A 94 0.63 -0.89 -4.81
CA SER A 94 0.58 -0.63 -6.25
C SER A 94 0.75 -1.91 -7.08
N ARG A 95 1.24 -2.99 -6.45
CA ARG A 95 1.63 -4.24 -7.11
C ARG A 95 2.60 -3.95 -8.25
N GLU A 96 3.56 -3.05 -8.01
CA GLU A 96 4.62 -2.64 -8.94
C GLU A 96 5.64 -3.75 -9.27
N VAL A 97 5.17 -4.99 -9.39
CA VAL A 97 5.88 -6.07 -10.07
C VAL A 97 6.08 -5.72 -11.55
N TRP A 98 5.17 -4.94 -12.12
CA TRP A 98 5.16 -4.56 -13.54
C TRP A 98 6.38 -3.73 -13.97
N LEU A 99 6.86 -2.82 -13.11
CA LEU A 99 8.06 -2.03 -13.36
C LEU A 99 9.33 -2.89 -13.29
N LYS A 100 9.33 -3.97 -12.49
CA LYS A 100 10.46 -4.87 -12.30
C LYS A 100 10.61 -5.91 -13.43
N GLU A 101 9.50 -6.34 -14.02
CA GLU A 101 9.46 -7.30 -15.14
C GLU A 101 9.56 -6.62 -16.53
N GLY A 102 9.40 -5.29 -16.59
CA GLY A 102 9.54 -4.48 -17.80
C GLY A 102 8.44 -4.69 -18.85
N ASP A 103 8.54 -3.94 -19.95
CA ASP A 103 7.72 -4.05 -21.18
C ASP A 103 8.16 -5.24 -22.06
N SER A 104 8.85 -6.22 -21.47
CA SER A 104 9.02 -7.49 -22.14
C SER A 104 7.61 -8.02 -22.40
N ASN A 105 7.23 -8.20 -23.68
CA ASN A 105 5.94 -8.69 -24.21
C ASN A 105 5.52 -10.05 -23.59
N THR A 106 5.45 -10.10 -22.27
CA THR A 106 5.20 -11.30 -21.51
C THR A 106 3.68 -11.51 -21.49
N PRO A 107 3.22 -12.76 -21.50
CA PRO A 107 1.80 -13.05 -21.32
C PRO A 107 1.24 -12.44 -20.02
N TYR A 108 2.07 -12.24 -19.00
CA TYR A 108 1.69 -11.58 -17.74
C TYR A 108 1.40 -10.09 -17.93
N PHE A 109 2.20 -9.39 -18.73
CA PHE A 109 1.98 -7.98 -19.08
C PHE A 109 0.60 -7.77 -19.71
N HIS A 110 0.31 -8.50 -20.79
CA HIS A 110 -0.98 -8.37 -21.49
C HIS A 110 -2.17 -8.78 -20.62
N LYS A 111 -2.02 -9.79 -19.75
CA LYS A 111 -3.07 -10.16 -18.79
C LYS A 111 -3.32 -9.06 -17.76
N SER A 112 -2.27 -8.40 -17.27
CA SER A 112 -2.37 -7.31 -16.31
C SER A 112 -3.03 -6.06 -16.91
N VAL A 113 -2.68 -5.72 -18.16
CA VAL A 113 -3.31 -4.64 -18.94
C VAL A 113 -4.78 -4.91 -19.17
N LYS A 114 -5.14 -6.10 -19.69
CA LYS A 114 -6.54 -6.50 -19.91
C LYS A 114 -7.37 -6.47 -18.62
N SER A 115 -6.79 -6.88 -17.50
CA SER A 115 -7.45 -6.81 -16.18
C SER A 115 -7.72 -5.37 -15.74
N ARG A 116 -6.75 -4.46 -15.94
CA ARG A 116 -6.93 -3.02 -15.65
C ARG A 116 -7.95 -2.36 -16.58
N GLN A 117 -7.88 -2.63 -17.89
CA GLN A 117 -8.85 -2.15 -18.86
C GLN A 117 -10.27 -2.57 -18.48
N LYS A 118 -10.50 -3.85 -18.17
CA LYS A 118 -11.82 -4.35 -17.75
C LYS A 118 -12.34 -3.68 -16.47
N ARG A 119 -11.44 -3.33 -15.54
CA ARG A 119 -11.80 -2.67 -14.27
C ARG A 119 -12.14 -1.19 -14.48
N ASN A 120 -11.41 -0.52 -15.35
CA ASN A 120 -11.54 0.91 -15.60
C ASN A 120 -12.49 1.24 -16.75
N MET A 121 -13.04 0.22 -17.42
CA MET A 121 -14.01 0.37 -18.50
C MET A 121 -15.28 1.01 -17.96
N ILE A 122 -15.58 2.21 -18.45
CA ILE A 122 -16.84 2.90 -18.22
C ILE A 122 -17.91 2.14 -18.99
N ARG A 123 -18.80 1.44 -18.27
CA ARG A 123 -19.81 0.57 -18.89
C ARG A 123 -21.00 1.33 -19.46
N SER A 124 -21.29 2.50 -18.92
CA SER A 124 -22.39 3.33 -19.35
C SER A 124 -22.23 4.74 -18.80
N LEU A 125 -22.69 5.72 -19.57
CA LEU A 125 -22.87 7.09 -19.14
C LEU A 125 -24.37 7.36 -18.97
N LEU A 126 -24.73 8.23 -18.03
CA LEU A 126 -26.08 8.75 -17.90
C LEU A 126 -26.07 10.21 -18.34
N ASP A 127 -27.03 10.57 -19.18
CA ASP A 127 -27.27 11.98 -19.50
C ASP A 127 -28.10 12.67 -18.42
N ASP A 128 -28.23 13.98 -18.55
CA ASP A 128 -29.02 14.89 -17.73
C ASP A 128 -30.54 14.63 -17.78
N THR A 129 -31.01 13.83 -18.74
CA THR A 129 -32.41 13.39 -18.88
C THR A 129 -32.67 12.01 -18.28
N GLY A 130 -31.64 11.35 -17.74
CA GLY A 130 -31.74 10.01 -17.15
C GLY A 130 -31.64 8.87 -18.17
N THR A 131 -31.33 9.16 -19.43
CA THR A 131 -31.12 8.13 -20.46
C THR A 131 -29.72 7.55 -20.32
N ARG A 132 -29.64 6.21 -20.29
CA ARG A 132 -28.38 5.47 -20.15
C ARG A 132 -27.80 5.19 -21.55
N VAL A 133 -26.63 5.76 -21.82
CA VAL A 133 -25.85 5.50 -23.03
C VAL A 133 -24.80 4.42 -22.72
N THR A 134 -24.98 3.23 -23.28
CA THR A 134 -23.99 2.15 -23.24
C THR A 134 -23.29 2.06 -24.59
N ASP A 135 -21.96 2.09 -24.60
CA ASP A 135 -21.20 1.83 -25.82
C ASP A 135 -21.19 0.31 -26.07
N THR A 136 -21.92 -0.14 -27.08
CA THR A 136 -21.91 -1.54 -27.54
C THR A 136 -20.72 -1.76 -28.46
N MET A 137 -19.52 -1.80 -27.88
CA MET A 137 -18.39 -2.46 -28.53
C MET A 137 -18.24 -3.86 -27.92
N GLU A 138 -18.84 -4.84 -28.59
CA GLU A 138 -18.43 -6.24 -28.49
C GLU A 138 -16.96 -6.33 -28.94
N CYS A 139 -16.03 -6.39 -27.99
CA CYS A 139 -14.66 -6.77 -28.29
C CYS A 139 -14.57 -8.30 -28.42
N LEU A 140 -14.43 -8.77 -29.66
CA LEU A 140 -13.80 -10.07 -30.01
C LEU A 140 -12.36 -10.12 -29.47
#